data_AF-A0A7S1ZLH1-F1
#
_entry.id   AF-A0A7S1ZLH1-F1
#
_cell.length_a   1.000
_cell.length_b   1.000
_cell.length_c   1.000
_cell.angle_alpha   90.00
_cell.angle_beta   90.00
_cell.angle_gamma   90.00
#
_symmetry.space_group_name_H-M   'P 1'
#
loop_
_entity.id
_entity.type
_entity.pdbx_description
1 polymer ?
#
loop_
_entity_poly.entity_id
_entity_poly.type
_entity_poly.pdbx_seq_one_letter_code
_entity_poly.pdbx_strand_id
1 'polypeptide(L)'
;TNYQTGDELFLNRFALYFQKMMTWVNEPPCANCGAKGSKCVGVRGAVTPEEKEGGASRVELYHCHTCNAQTTTFPRYNSPIKIFETKRGRCGEYANLCGFMLHCCGYDV
;
A
#
# COMPACT_ATOMS: atom_id res chain seq x y z
N THR A 1 -0.65 -1.04 -39.66
CA THR A 1 -0.37 0.09 -38.76
C THR A 1 -1.11 -0.18 -37.47
N ASN A 2 -0.40 -0.38 -36.36
CA ASN A 2 -1.03 -0.68 -35.06
C ASN A 2 -1.69 0.59 -34.54
N TYR A 3 -2.97 0.78 -34.85
CA TYR A 3 -3.77 1.88 -34.32
C TYR A 3 -4.21 1.48 -32.92
N GLN A 4 -3.53 1.99 -31.89
CA GLN A 4 -3.96 1.80 -30.50
C GLN A 4 -5.21 2.64 -30.24
N THR A 5 -6.22 2.04 -29.64
CA THR A 5 -7.44 2.74 -29.23
C THR A 5 -7.15 3.75 -28.11
N GLY A 6 -8.05 4.72 -27.90
CA GLY A 6 -7.92 5.69 -26.80
C GLY A 6 -7.82 5.02 -25.42
N ASP A 7 -8.59 3.94 -25.22
CA ASP A 7 -8.55 3.14 -24.00
C ASP A 7 -7.22 2.42 -23.81
N GLU A 8 -6.67 1.81 -24.86
CA GLU A 8 -5.34 1.19 -24.77
C GLU A 8 -4.27 2.21 -24.37
N LEU A 9 -4.30 3.41 -24.95
CA LEU A 9 -3.36 4.47 -24.59
C LEU A 9 -3.53 4.91 -23.14
N PHE A 10 -4.78 5.08 -22.69
CA PHE A 10 -5.09 5.42 -21.30
C PHE A 10 -4.58 4.34 -20.33
N LEU A 11 -4.97 3.07 -20.54
CA LEU A 11 -4.60 1.96 -19.66
C LEU A 11 -3.09 1.75 -19.58
N ASN A 12 -2.38 1.86 -20.71
CA ASN A 12 -0.92 1.78 -20.73
C ASN A 12 -0.27 2.93 -19.94
N ARG A 13 -0.76 4.17 -20.11
CA ARG A 13 -0.24 5.33 -19.36
C ARG A 13 -0.60 5.25 -17.87
N PHE A 14 -1.80 4.80 -17.55
CA PHE A 14 -2.26 4.58 -16.19
C PHE A 14 -1.42 3.54 -15.48
N ALA A 15 -1.11 2.40 -16.09
CA ALA A 15 -0.26 1.37 -15.49
C ALA A 15 1.14 1.91 -15.14
N LEU A 16 1.76 2.66 -16.05
CA LEU A 16 3.06 3.30 -15.82
C LEU A 16 2.99 4.37 -14.73
N TYR A 17 1.90 5.14 -14.67
CA TYR A 17 1.67 6.11 -13.61
C TYR A 17 1.48 5.42 -12.25
N PHE A 18 0.62 4.40 -12.20
CA PHE A 18 0.27 3.67 -10.99
C PHE A 18 1.50 3.02 -10.35
N GLN A 19 2.34 2.37 -11.17
CA GLN A 19 3.58 1.76 -10.71
C GLN A 19 4.53 2.77 -10.05
N LYS A 20 4.58 4.02 -10.56
CA LYS A 20 5.41 5.09 -10.00
C LYS A 20 4.77 5.74 -8.77
N MET A 21 3.45 5.73 -8.68
CA MET A 21 2.69 6.34 -7.60
C MET A 21 2.80 5.52 -6.31
N MET A 22 2.79 4.19 -6.41
CA MET A 22 2.84 3.28 -5.26
C MET A 22 4.26 2.81 -4.90
N THR A 23 4.54 2.71 -3.61
CA THR A 23 5.79 2.15 -3.06
C THR A 23 5.60 0.73 -2.55
N TRP A 24 6.40 -0.22 -3.06
CA TRP A 24 6.39 -1.60 -2.58
C TRP A 24 7.02 -1.69 -1.18
N VAL A 25 6.38 -2.41 -0.26
CA VAL A 25 6.86 -2.60 1.11
C VAL A 25 6.88 -4.07 1.47
N ASN A 26 8.06 -4.69 1.44
CA ASN A 26 8.22 -6.02 2.04
C ASN A 26 8.33 -5.90 3.57
N GLU A 27 9.31 -5.12 4.04
CA GLU A 27 9.51 -4.78 5.45
C GLU A 27 9.61 -3.24 5.54
N PRO A 28 8.88 -2.57 6.44
CA PRO A 28 9.00 -1.13 6.61
C PRO A 28 10.35 -0.76 7.26
N PRO A 29 10.93 0.39 6.89
CA PRO A 29 12.05 0.94 7.65
C PRO A 29 11.59 1.27 9.08
N CYS A 30 12.53 1.26 10.03
CA CYS A 30 12.24 1.58 11.41
C CYS A 30 11.68 3.00 11.54
N ALA A 31 10.54 3.14 12.23
CA ALA A 31 9.92 4.44 12.50
C ALA A 31 10.78 5.37 13.39
N ASN A 32 11.68 4.80 14.21
CA ASN A 32 12.51 5.57 15.12
C ASN A 32 13.84 6.04 14.49
N CYS A 33 14.55 5.16 13.77
CA CYS A 33 15.88 5.47 13.23
C CYS A 33 16.01 5.35 11.71
N GLY A 34 14.95 4.95 11.00
CA GLY A 34 14.97 4.79 9.54
C GLY A 34 15.75 3.58 9.02
N ALA A 35 16.37 2.78 9.90
CA ALA A 35 17.13 1.61 9.50
C ALA A 35 16.26 0.61 8.72
N LYS A 36 16.83 0.02 7.68
CA LYS A 36 16.20 -1.05 6.89
C LYS A 36 16.40 -2.40 7.60
N GLY A 37 15.60 -3.40 7.21
CA GLY A 37 15.73 -4.77 7.72
C GLY A 37 15.08 -4.98 9.09
N SER A 38 14.04 -4.19 9.42
CA SER A 38 13.20 -4.48 10.58
C SER A 38 12.53 -5.84 10.40
N LYS A 39 12.51 -6.66 11.44
CA LYS A 39 11.90 -8.00 11.39
C LYS A 39 10.49 -7.99 11.94
N CYS A 40 9.58 -8.63 11.21
CA CYS A 40 8.22 -8.84 11.70
C CYS A 40 8.28 -9.77 12.92
N VAL A 41 7.73 -9.30 14.05
CA VAL A 41 7.71 -10.04 15.32
C VAL A 41 6.31 -10.49 15.71
N GLY A 42 5.30 -10.04 15.00
CA GLY A 42 3.93 -10.42 15.26
C GLY A 42 2.91 -9.60 14.48
N VAL A 43 1.65 -9.91 14.73
CA VAL A 43 0.50 -9.20 14.15
C VAL A 43 -0.51 -8.92 15.26
N ARG A 44 -1.22 -7.81 15.14
CA ARG A 44 -2.36 -7.46 16.00
C ARG A 44 -3.54 -6.94 15.18
N GLY A 45 -4.69 -6.79 15.83
CA GLY A 45 -5.84 -6.07 15.25
C GLY A 45 -5.62 -4.55 15.20
N ALA A 46 -6.53 -3.85 14.51
CA ALA A 46 -6.59 -2.39 14.48
C ALA A 46 -6.96 -1.82 15.86
N VAL A 47 -6.16 -0.88 16.35
CA VAL A 47 -6.31 -0.28 17.68
C VAL A 47 -6.56 1.21 17.56
N THR A 48 -5.77 1.92 16.75
CA THR A 48 -5.91 3.37 16.60
C THR A 48 -7.16 3.72 15.78
N PRO A 49 -7.75 4.93 15.96
CA PRO A 49 -8.85 5.39 15.11
C PRO A 49 -8.51 5.34 13.63
N GLU A 50 -7.31 5.80 13.26
CA GLU A 50 -6.80 5.76 11.89
C GLU A 50 -6.75 4.33 11.31
N GLU A 51 -6.27 3.36 12.10
CA GLU A 51 -6.23 1.95 11.69
C GLU A 51 -7.64 1.40 11.42
N LYS A 52 -8.60 1.76 12.28
CA LYS A 52 -9.99 1.32 12.17
C LYS A 52 -10.71 1.98 10.99
N GLU A 53 -10.60 3.28 10.86
CA GLU A 53 -11.19 4.07 9.76
C GLU A 53 -10.60 3.67 8.40
N GLY A 54 -9.30 3.36 8.35
CA GLY A 54 -8.65 2.83 7.16
C GLY A 54 -9.04 1.37 6.83
N GLY A 55 -9.86 0.73 7.65
CA GLY A 55 -10.28 -0.65 7.48
C GLY A 55 -9.11 -1.64 7.54
N ALA A 56 -8.12 -1.39 8.41
CA ALA A 56 -6.97 -2.26 8.54
C ALA A 56 -7.40 -3.66 9.02
N SER A 57 -7.21 -4.67 8.18
CA SER A 57 -7.54 -6.07 8.52
C SER A 57 -6.64 -6.62 9.63
N ARG A 58 -5.38 -6.21 9.63
CA ARG A 58 -4.36 -6.54 10.62
C ARG A 58 -3.27 -5.48 10.60
N VAL A 59 -2.51 -5.40 11.68
CA VAL A 59 -1.36 -4.51 11.81
C VAL A 59 -0.14 -5.35 12.14
N GLU A 60 0.83 -5.35 11.23
CA GLU A 60 2.10 -6.05 11.40
C GLU A 60 3.02 -5.25 12.33
N LEU A 61 3.68 -5.92 13.25
CA LEU A 61 4.59 -5.33 14.24
C LEU A 61 6.04 -5.66 13.87
N TYR A 62 6.90 -4.65 13.86
CA TYR A 62 8.28 -4.78 13.44
C TYR A 62 9.25 -4.36 14.54
N HIS A 63 10.27 -5.19 14.74
CA HIS A 63 11.41 -4.91 15.61
C HIS A 63 12.62 -4.48 14.79
N CYS A 64 13.28 -3.41 15.23
CA CYS A 64 14.51 -2.93 14.64
C CYS A 64 15.72 -3.37 15.45
N HIS A 65 16.63 -4.13 14.84
CA HIS A 65 17.86 -4.59 15.49
C HIS A 65 18.93 -3.49 15.64
N THR A 66 18.80 -2.37 14.93
CA THR A 66 19.77 -1.27 15.00
C THR A 66 19.57 -0.39 16.24
N CYS A 67 18.32 -0.11 16.62
CA CYS A 67 18.00 0.72 17.77
C CYS A 67 17.21 -0.01 18.87
N ASN A 68 17.03 -1.33 18.72
CA ASN A 68 16.27 -2.21 19.62
C ASN A 68 14.81 -1.78 19.88
N ALA A 69 14.23 -0.96 19.01
CA ALA A 69 12.85 -0.49 19.15
C ALA A 69 11.83 -1.45 18.53
N GLN A 70 10.63 -1.52 19.12
CA GLN A 70 9.45 -2.24 18.61
C GLN A 70 8.28 -1.28 18.31
N THR A 71 8.59 -0.11 17.78
CA THR A 71 7.59 0.95 17.53
C THR A 71 7.04 0.94 16.11
N THR A 72 7.63 0.15 15.21
CA THR A 72 7.29 0.19 13.79
C THR A 72 6.09 -0.71 13.52
N THR A 73 5.01 -0.12 13.02
CA THR A 73 3.79 -0.83 12.65
C THR A 73 3.52 -0.68 11.17
N PHE A 74 2.92 -1.70 10.56
CA PHE A 74 2.46 -1.63 9.18
C PHE A 74 1.01 -2.14 9.09
N PRO A 75 0.02 -1.23 9.18
CA PRO A 75 -1.39 -1.55 8.98
C PRO A 75 -1.67 -2.02 7.55
N ARG A 76 -2.43 -3.11 7.42
CA ARG A 76 -2.87 -3.68 6.14
C ARG A 76 -4.26 -3.13 5.80
N TYR A 77 -4.28 -1.90 5.30
CA TYR A 77 -5.49 -1.15 4.97
C TYR A 77 -6.28 -1.80 3.82
N ASN A 78 -7.62 -1.79 3.94
CA ASN A 78 -8.53 -2.19 2.88
C ASN A 78 -9.33 -1.02 2.29
N SER A 79 -9.33 0.15 2.94
CA SER A 79 -9.94 1.35 2.38
C SER A 79 -9.09 1.89 1.22
N PRO A 80 -9.60 1.95 -0.02
CA PRO A 80 -8.84 2.47 -1.16
C PRO A 80 -8.43 3.94 -0.95
N ILE A 81 -9.26 4.73 -0.25
CA ILE A 81 -8.93 6.12 0.10
C ILE A 81 -7.69 6.17 1.00
N LYS A 82 -7.60 5.29 2.00
CA LYS A 82 -6.43 5.24 2.89
C LYS A 82 -5.19 4.70 2.18
N ILE A 83 -5.35 3.73 1.28
CA ILE A 83 -4.25 3.23 0.46
C ILE A 83 -3.75 4.33 -0.49
N PHE A 84 -4.65 5.14 -1.05
CA PHE A 84 -4.29 6.29 -1.89
C PHE A 84 -3.54 7.39 -1.13
N GLU A 85 -3.87 7.60 0.14
CA GLU A 85 -3.14 8.53 1.01
C GLU A 85 -1.71 8.02 1.30
N THR A 86 -1.59 6.76 1.70
CA THR A 86 -0.31 6.17 2.14
C THR A 86 0.61 5.76 0.98
N LYS A 87 0.03 5.51 -0.19
CA LYS A 87 0.71 5.15 -1.45
C LYS A 87 1.75 4.04 -1.30
N ARG A 88 1.47 3.06 -0.45
CA ARG A 88 2.42 1.98 -0.18
C ARG A 88 1.71 0.70 0.23
N GLY A 89 2.32 -0.44 -0.07
CA GLY A 89 1.66 -1.73 0.14
C GLY A 89 2.37 -2.91 -0.49
N ARG A 90 1.66 -4.03 -0.54
CA ARG A 90 2.00 -5.22 -1.33
C ARG A 90 0.90 -5.46 -2.37
N CYS A 91 0.94 -6.59 -3.06
CA CYS A 91 0.02 -6.90 -4.15
C CYS A 91 -1.46 -6.69 -3.82
N GLY A 92 -1.91 -6.98 -2.60
CA GLY A 92 -3.31 -6.78 -2.19
C GLY A 92 -3.72 -5.31 -2.18
N GLU A 93 -2.91 -4.43 -1.58
CA GLU A 93 -3.18 -2.99 -1.57
C GLU A 93 -3.07 -2.38 -2.97
N TYR A 94 -2.12 -2.86 -3.78
CA TYR A 94 -1.98 -2.47 -5.18
C TYR A 94 -3.23 -2.83 -5.99
N ALA A 95 -3.71 -4.07 -5.90
CA ALA A 95 -4.90 -4.52 -6.62
C ALA A 95 -6.15 -3.74 -6.20
N ASN A 96 -6.34 -3.55 -4.88
CA ASN A 96 -7.47 -2.82 -4.32
C ASN A 96 -7.54 -1.37 -4.87
N LEU A 97 -6.44 -0.61 -4.74
CA LEU A 97 -6.43 0.78 -5.21
C LEU A 97 -6.49 0.89 -6.74
N CYS A 98 -5.83 -0.01 -7.47
CA CYS A 98 -5.87 -0.04 -8.94
C CYS A 98 -7.30 -0.26 -9.45
N GLY A 99 -7.99 -1.28 -8.93
CA GLY A 99 -9.39 -1.56 -9.28
C GLY A 99 -10.31 -0.39 -8.95
N PHE A 100 -10.15 0.21 -7.76
CA PHE A 100 -10.93 1.40 -7.37
C PHE A 100 -10.74 2.56 -8.36
N MET A 101 -9.51 2.88 -8.75
CA MET A 101 -9.26 3.99 -9.67
C MET A 101 -9.76 3.72 -11.09
N LEU A 102 -9.62 2.49 -11.59
CA LEU A 102 -10.17 2.11 -12.90
C LEU A 102 -11.70 2.16 -12.90
N HIS A 103 -12.34 1.71 -11.82
CA HIS A 103 -13.77 1.85 -11.63
C HIS A 103 -14.20 3.32 -11.63
N CYS A 104 -13.48 4.21 -10.92
CA CYS A 104 -13.73 5.64 -10.96
C CYS A 104 -13.55 6.28 -12.35
N CYS A 105 -12.72 5.69 -13.21
CA CYS A 105 -12.57 6.10 -14.60
C CYS A 105 -13.64 5.51 -15.54
N GLY A 106 -14.58 4.72 -15.03
CA GLY A 106 -15.69 4.14 -15.80
C GLY A 106 -15.39 2.79 -16.43
N TYR A 107 -14.28 2.14 -16.07
CA TYR A 107 -13.98 0.78 -16.52
C TYR A 107 -14.72 -0.26 -15.66
N ASP A 108 -15.19 -1.34 -16.30
CA ASP A 108 -15.77 -2.51 -15.64
C ASP A 108 -14.63 -3.44 -15.19
N VAL A 109 -14.43 -3.58 -13.88
CA VAL A 109 -13.27 -4.24 -13.25
C VAL A 109 -13.67 -5.01 -12.00
#